data_AF-A0A158RG61-F1
#
_entry.id   AF-A0A158RG61-F1
#
_cell.length_a   1.000
_cell.length_b   1.000
_cell.length_c   1.000
_cell.angle_alpha   90.00
_cell.angle_beta   90.00
_cell.angle_gamma   90.00
#
_symmetry.space_group_name_H-M   'P 1'
#
loop_
_entity.id
_entity.type
_entity.pdbx_description
1 polymer ?
#
loop_
_entity_poly.entity_id
_entity_poly.type
_entity_poly.pdbx_seq_one_letter_code
_entity_poly.pdbx_strand_id
1 'polypeptide(L)'
;MDNKKEEQLIIDKATEATIKYFKEKENLDVVITKHKFAPKDFQSVWISGHVKDDKNKKFSADVEYANNYHIGSISTSEGFDLNY
;
A
#
# COMPACT_ATOMS: atom_id res chain seq x y z
N MET A 1 6.48 19.17 17.99
CA MET A 1 6.85 17.72 17.97
C MET A 1 5.76 16.94 17.23
N ASP A 2 5.22 17.50 16.14
CA ASP A 2 3.87 17.15 15.67
C ASP A 2 3.88 16.35 14.35
N ASN A 3 4.88 16.56 13.49
CA ASN A 3 5.00 15.84 12.22
C ASN A 3 5.07 14.32 12.37
N LYS A 4 5.75 13.78 13.39
CA LYS A 4 5.89 12.32 13.54
C LYS A 4 4.56 11.62 13.81
N LYS A 5 3.63 12.28 14.51
CA LYS A 5 2.30 11.70 14.79
C LYS A 5 1.42 11.75 13.54
N GLU A 6 1.50 12.84 12.78
CA GLU A 6 0.79 12.99 11.53
C GLU A 6 1.28 12.01 10.47
N GLU A 7 2.60 11.88 10.29
CA GLU A 7 3.21 10.91 9.38
C GLU A 7 2.80 9.48 9.73
N GLN A 8 2.82 9.11 11.01
CA GLN A 8 2.38 7.78 11.44
C GLN A 8 0.90 7.54 11.14
N LEU A 9 0.03 8.52 11.37
CA LEU A 9 -1.40 8.40 11.06
C LEU A 9 -1.64 8.20 9.55
N ILE A 10 -0.86 8.88 8.71
CA ILE A 10 -0.94 8.70 7.25
C ILE A 10 -0.48 7.29 6.87
N ILE A 11 0.63 6.81 7.44
CA ILE A 11 1.13 5.45 7.20
C ILE A 11 0.10 4.39 7.61
N ASP A 12 -0.51 4.54 8.78
CA ASP A 12 -1.48 3.58 9.31
C ASP A 12 -2.72 3.49 8.41
N LYS A 13 -3.26 4.64 7.99
CA LYS A 13 -4.41 4.70 7.07
C LYS A 13 -4.07 4.19 5.66
N ALA A 14 -2.89 4.50 5.14
CA ALA A 14 -2.45 3.99 3.85
C ALA A 14 -2.28 2.45 3.88
N THR A 15 -1.76 1.93 5.00
CA THR A 15 -1.63 0.49 5.27
C THR A 15 -3.01 -0.18 5.30
N GLU A 16 -3.96 0.38 6.04
CA GLU A 16 -5.33 -0.11 6.11
C GLU A 16 -6.03 -0.11 4.74
N ALA A 17 -5.94 1.01 4.01
CA ALA A 17 -6.50 1.14 2.67
C ALA A 17 -5.94 0.08 1.70
N THR A 18 -4.64 -0.16 1.76
CA THR A 18 -3.97 -1.18 0.93
C THR A 18 -4.47 -2.57 1.27
N ILE A 19 -4.50 -2.95 2.55
CA ILE A 19 -4.99 -4.27 2.99
C ILE A 19 -6.45 -4.47 2.56
N LYS A 20 -7.28 -3.44 2.75
CA LYS A 20 -8.69 -3.47 2.36
C LYS A 20 -8.86 -3.65 0.85
N TYR A 21 -8.09 -2.92 0.04
CA TYR A 21 -8.11 -3.06 -1.41
C TYR A 21 -7.85 -4.51 -1.84
N PHE A 22 -6.74 -5.11 -1.38
CA PHE A 22 -6.42 -6.49 -1.72
C PHE A 22 -7.48 -7.47 -1.22
N LYS A 23 -8.06 -7.25 -0.04
CA LYS A 23 -9.09 -8.12 0.50
C LYS A 23 -10.39 -8.04 -0.31
N GLU A 24 -10.85 -6.84 -0.66
CA GLU A 24 -12.16 -6.63 -1.31
C GLU A 24 -12.12 -6.80 -2.82
N LYS A 25 -11.03 -6.37 -3.48
CA LYS A 25 -10.88 -6.42 -4.93
C LYS A 25 -10.26 -7.72 -5.41
N GLU A 26 -9.27 -8.23 -4.68
CA GLU A 26 -8.48 -9.39 -5.10
C GLU A 26 -8.82 -10.66 -4.30
N ASN A 27 -9.61 -10.54 -3.23
CA ASN A 27 -9.82 -11.62 -2.26
C ASN A 27 -8.50 -12.19 -1.70
N LEU A 28 -7.50 -11.33 -1.52
CA LEU A 28 -6.17 -11.68 -1.03
C LEU A 28 -5.93 -11.10 0.36
N ASP A 29 -5.44 -11.94 1.27
CA ASP A 29 -4.86 -11.48 2.53
C ASP A 29 -3.38 -11.13 2.31
N VAL A 30 -3.00 -9.90 2.62
CA VAL A 30 -1.64 -9.38 2.40
C VAL A 30 -0.99 -8.91 3.69
N VAL A 31 0.34 -8.92 3.71
CA VAL A 31 1.16 -8.42 4.81
C VAL A 31 2.01 -7.26 4.31
N ILE A 32 1.88 -6.11 4.97
CA ILE A 32 2.72 -4.95 4.69
C ILE A 32 4.06 -5.10 5.40
N THR A 33 5.15 -4.87 4.67
CA THR A 33 6.52 -5.05 5.18
C THR A 33 7.33 -3.77 5.17
N LYS A 34 7.00 -2.82 4.29
CA LYS A 34 7.69 -1.55 4.15
C LYS A 34 6.73 -0.45 3.72
N HIS A 35 7.04 0.76 4.14
CA HIS A 35 6.39 1.98 3.69
C HIS A 35 7.45 3.08 3.49
N LYS A 36 7.21 4.00 2.55
CA LYS A 36 8.05 5.17 2.31
C LYS A 36 7.19 6.32 1.79
N PHE A 37 7.36 7.52 2.34
CA PHE A 37 6.76 8.70 1.73
C PHE A 37 7.40 8.98 0.37
N ALA A 38 6.56 9.17 -0.64
CA ALA A 38 6.99 9.68 -1.93
C ALA A 38 7.52 11.12 -1.77
N PRO A 39 8.23 11.69 -2.77
CA PRO A 39 8.56 13.10 -2.75
C PRO A 39 7.31 13.96 -2.53
N LYS A 40 7.46 15.09 -1.83
CA LYS A 40 6.34 15.89 -1.31
C LYS A 40 5.31 16.29 -2.38
N ASP A 41 5.75 16.45 -3.62
CA ASP A 41 4.90 16.83 -4.75
C ASP A 41 3.89 15.74 -5.15
N PHE A 42 4.17 14.47 -4.83
CA PHE A 42 3.29 13.34 -5.16
C PHE A 42 2.18 13.14 -4.14
N GLN A 43 2.38 13.57 -2.89
CA GLN A 43 1.42 13.39 -1.80
C GLN A 43 0.93 11.93 -1.64
N SER A 44 1.87 10.99 -1.83
CA SER A 44 1.63 9.55 -1.73
C SER A 44 2.54 8.85 -0.72
N VAL A 45 2.09 7.71 -0.21
CA VAL A 45 2.92 6.72 0.48
C VAL A 45 3.08 5.50 -0.42
N TRP A 46 4.33 5.11 -0.65
CA TRP A 46 4.65 3.84 -1.31
C TRP A 46 4.69 2.74 -0.27
N ILE A 47 3.84 1.73 -0.48
CA ILE A 47 3.71 0.57 0.40
C ILE A 47 4.20 -0.67 -0.34
N SER A 48 4.96 -1.52 0.34
CA SER A 48 5.37 -2.82 -0.21
C SER A 48 5.01 -3.95 0.75
N GLY A 49 4.60 -5.06 0.18
CA GLY A 49 4.15 -6.23 0.93
C GLY A 49 4.21 -7.50 0.11
N HIS A 50 3.61 -8.55 0.65
CA HIS A 50 3.42 -9.82 -0.04
C HIS A 50 2.09 -10.46 0.39
N VAL A 51 1.62 -11.43 -0.38
CA VAL A 51 0.47 -12.27 0.01
C VAL A 51 0.84 -13.06 1.27
N LYS A 52 -0.07 -13.13 2.24
CA LYS A 52 0.19 -13.75 3.55
C LYS A 52 0.66 -15.20 3.43
N ASP A 53 0.04 -15.95 2.52
CA ASP A 53 0.30 -17.37 2.30
C ASP A 53 1.41 -17.65 1.28
N ASP A 54 1.90 -16.61 0.57
CA ASP A 54 2.97 -16.73 -0.43
C ASP A 54 3.88 -15.50 -0.44
N LYS A 55 5.06 -15.63 0.18
CA LYS A 55 6.07 -14.55 0.27
C LYS A 55 6.74 -14.23 -1.07
N ASN A 56 6.59 -15.08 -2.09
CA ASN A 56 7.12 -14.82 -3.42
C ASN A 56 6.22 -13.86 -4.19
N LYS A 57 4.91 -13.86 -3.91
CA LYS A 57 3.93 -12.91 -4.47
C LYS A 57 4.03 -11.56 -3.77
N LYS A 58 4.99 -10.76 -4.23
CA LYS A 58 5.28 -9.42 -3.69
C LYS A 58 4.55 -8.36 -4.49
N PHE A 59 4.20 -7.27 -3.83
CA PHE A 59 3.65 -6.09 -4.49
C PHE A 59 4.26 -4.81 -3.94
N SER A 60 4.09 -3.74 -4.72
CA SER A 60 4.20 -2.36 -4.25
C SER A 60 2.98 -1.58 -4.73
N ALA A 61 2.47 -0.70 -3.89
CA ALA A 61 1.31 0.14 -4.15
C ALA A 61 1.65 1.61 -3.88
N ASP A 62 1.20 2.49 -4.77
CA ASP A 62 1.14 3.92 -4.53
C ASP A 62 -0.21 4.28 -3.88
N VAL A 63 -0.15 4.89 -2.70
CA VAL A 63 -1.33 5.30 -1.93
C VAL A 63 -1.37 6.81 -1.79
N GLU A 64 -2.28 7.43 -2.53
CA GLU A 64 -2.47 8.89 -2.59
C GLU A 64 -3.23 9.37 -1.36
N TYR A 65 -2.52 9.78 -0.30
CA TYR A 65 -3.16 10.20 0.96
C TYR A 65 -3.92 11.52 0.83
N ALA A 66 -3.55 12.37 -0.13
CA ALA A 66 -4.30 13.59 -0.46
C ALA A 66 -5.59 13.32 -1.23
N ASN A 67 -5.72 12.15 -1.85
CA ASN A 67 -6.88 11.71 -2.60
C ASN A 67 -7.66 10.63 -1.83
N ASN A 68 -7.92 10.89 -0.55
CA ASN A 68 -8.65 9.97 0.35
C ASN A 68 -8.07 8.53 0.36
N TYR A 69 -6.74 8.40 0.36
CA TYR A 69 -6.03 7.11 0.35
C TYR A 69 -6.37 6.24 -0.86
N HIS A 70 -6.58 6.87 -2.02
CA HIS A 70 -6.77 6.18 -3.29
C HIS A 70 -5.53 5.34 -3.64
N ILE A 71 -5.77 4.11 -4.09
CA ILE A 71 -4.71 3.23 -4.61
C ILE A 71 -4.50 3.58 -6.08
N GLY A 72 -3.46 4.34 -6.39
CA GLY A 72 -3.21 4.86 -7.73
C GLY A 72 -2.62 3.81 -8.68
N SER A 73 -1.51 3.18 -8.27
CA SER A 73 -0.87 2.12 -9.06
C SER A 73 -0.42 0.97 -8.18
N ILE A 74 -0.46 -0.23 -8.74
CA ILE A 74 0.07 -1.44 -8.10
C ILE A 74 1.02 -2.11 -9.08
N SER A 75 2.17 -2.52 -8.58
CA SER A 75 3.14 -3.34 -9.31
C SER A 75 3.34 -4.63 -8.54
N THR A 76 3.37 -5.75 -9.25
CA THR A 76 3.53 -7.08 -8.67
C THR A 76 4.80 -7.76 -9.16
N SER A 77 5.28 -8.73 -8.40
CA SER A 77 6.34 -9.63 -8.84
C SER A 77 5.86 -10.51 -9.99
N GLU A 78 6.80 -11.01 -10.79
CA GLU A 78 6.51 -12.00 -11.83
C GLU A 78 5.70 -13.20 -11.29
N GLY A 79 4.66 -13.61 -12.03
CA GLY A 79 3.76 -14.70 -11.63
C GLY A 79 2.74 -14.33 -10.55
N PHE A 80 2.63 -13.05 -10.18
CA PHE A 80 1.56 -12.53 -9.32
C PHE A 80 0.65 -11.59 -10.10
N ASP A 81 -0.39 -12.15 -10.71
CA ASP A 81 -1.38 -11.37 -11.47
C ASP A 81 -2.56 -10.96 -10.57
N LEU A 82 -3.06 -9.74 -10.79
CA LEU A 82 -4.22 -9.17 -10.13
C LEU A 82 -5.42 -9.18 -11.09
N ASN A 83 -6.62 -9.21 -10.52
CA ASN A 83 -7.88 -9.27 -11.25
C ASN A 83 -8.35 -7.84 -11.56
N TYR A 84 -7.88 -7.27 -12.67
CA TYR A 84 -8.29 -5.95 -13.16
C TYR A 84 -9.59 -5.97 -13.96
#